data_AF-A0A7X8SPP5-F1
#
_entry.id   AF-A0A7X8SPP5-F1
#
_cell.length_a   1.000
_cell.length_b   1.000
_cell.length_c   1.000
_cell.angle_alpha   90.00
_cell.angle_beta   90.00
_cell.angle_gamma   90.00
#
_symmetry.space_group_name_H-M   'P 1'
#
loop_
_entity.id
_entity.type
_entity.pdbx_description
1 polymer ?
#
loop_
_entity_poly.entity_id
_entity_poly.type
_entity_poly.pdbx_seq_one_letter_code
_entity_poly.pdbx_strand_id
1 'polypeptide(L)'
;MKCSVYIATSADGFIATLEGGVDWLHTAGNPDADLKEDADMGFQKYISSVDCMIMGRKCMEVISSFNLTEEQWPYGSTRIFALSNTLKEAPENLKGKVEMYSGDILDLINLLASEGYKHAYIDGGSTIQSFLNLGLINEMTISRAPILLGEGIPLFGKTNQHIQLRNAEAKAFANDFIQVKYDVVYD
;
A
#
# COMPACT_ATOMS: atom_id res chain seq x y z
N MET A 1 6.18 -0.44 16.95
CA MET A 1 5.52 0.38 15.92
C MET A 1 4.53 -0.51 15.18
N LYS A 2 3.29 -0.04 14.94
CA LYS A 2 2.28 -0.75 14.14
C LYS A 2 2.64 -0.60 12.66
N CYS A 3 2.51 -1.66 11.87
CA CYS A 3 2.59 -1.59 10.41
C CYS A 3 1.25 -2.04 9.81
N SER A 4 0.69 -1.25 8.89
CA SER A 4 -0.56 -1.58 8.20
C SER A 4 -0.44 -1.49 6.69
N VAL A 5 -1.26 -2.27 6.00
CA VAL A 5 -1.44 -2.23 4.55
C VAL A 5 -2.79 -1.61 4.24
N TYR A 6 -2.83 -0.75 3.23
CA TYR A 6 -4.06 -0.24 2.63
C TYR A 6 -3.88 -0.27 1.11
N ILE A 7 -4.51 -1.22 0.43
CA ILE A 7 -4.18 -1.49 -0.97
C ILE A 7 -5.42 -1.89 -1.78
N ALA A 8 -5.42 -1.55 -3.07
CA ALA A 8 -6.43 -2.02 -4.00
C ALA A 8 -5.92 -3.23 -4.80
N THR A 9 -6.82 -4.15 -5.16
CA THR A 9 -6.50 -5.32 -5.98
C THR A 9 -7.68 -5.67 -6.89
N SER A 10 -7.42 -6.32 -8.03
CA SER A 10 -8.44 -6.97 -8.84
C SER A 10 -9.10 -8.13 -8.07
N ALA A 11 -10.23 -8.62 -8.55
CA ALA A 11 -10.95 -9.73 -7.91
C ALA A 11 -10.11 -11.03 -7.84
N ASP A 12 -9.19 -11.21 -8.78
CA ASP A 12 -8.22 -12.30 -8.86
C ASP A 12 -6.86 -12.02 -8.19
N GLY A 13 -6.70 -10.90 -7.48
CA GLY A 13 -5.59 -10.70 -6.54
C GLY A 13 -4.35 -9.98 -7.10
N PHE A 14 -4.46 -9.30 -8.24
CA PHE A 14 -3.39 -8.50 -8.82
C PHE A 14 -3.49 -7.03 -8.40
N ILE A 15 -2.36 -6.37 -8.17
CA ILE A 15 -2.27 -4.95 -7.79
C ILE A 15 -1.91 -4.04 -8.98
N ALA A 16 -1.44 -4.62 -10.07
CA ALA A 16 -1.08 -3.93 -11.30
C ALA A 16 -1.03 -4.92 -12.47
N THR A 17 -1.04 -4.40 -13.70
CA THR A 17 -0.72 -5.20 -14.91
C THR A 17 0.75 -5.67 -14.88
N LEU A 18 1.16 -6.53 -15.81
CA LEU A 18 2.54 -7.00 -15.92
C LEU A 18 3.55 -5.85 -16.10
N GLU A 19 3.13 -4.78 -16.77
CA GLU A 19 3.89 -3.55 -17.01
C GLU A 19 3.87 -2.60 -15.81
N GLY A 20 3.12 -2.92 -14.75
CA GLY A 20 2.97 -2.09 -13.56
C GLY A 20 1.85 -1.05 -13.65
N GLY A 21 0.98 -1.14 -14.66
CA GLY A 21 -0.12 -0.20 -14.86
C GLY A 21 -1.26 -0.39 -13.85
N VAL A 22 -1.87 0.73 -13.43
CA VAL A 22 -2.98 0.75 -12.46
C VAL A 22 -4.23 1.48 -12.97
N ASP A 23 -4.24 1.94 -14.22
CA ASP A 23 -5.32 2.74 -14.81
C ASP A 23 -6.68 2.03 -14.77
N TRP A 24 -6.68 0.69 -14.74
CA TRP A 24 -7.87 -0.14 -14.59
C TRP A 24 -8.65 0.18 -13.31
N LEU A 25 -8.03 0.71 -12.25
CA LEU A 25 -8.72 1.13 -11.03
C LEU A 25 -9.75 2.23 -11.29
N HIS A 26 -9.50 3.11 -12.28
CA HIS A 26 -10.40 4.22 -12.59
C HIS A 26 -11.66 3.79 -13.33
N THR A 27 -11.66 2.60 -13.94
CA THR A 27 -12.74 2.11 -14.80
C THR A 27 -13.35 0.79 -14.32
N ALA A 28 -12.77 0.15 -13.29
CA ALA A 28 -13.22 -1.16 -12.84
C ALA A 28 -14.60 -1.12 -12.16
N GLY A 29 -14.93 -0.04 -11.45
CA GLY A 29 -16.22 0.08 -10.73
C GLY A 29 -17.34 0.61 -11.62
N ASN A 30 -18.56 0.63 -11.08
CA ASN A 30 -19.69 1.29 -11.73
C ASN A 30 -19.48 2.84 -11.71
N PRO A 31 -19.27 3.48 -12.87
CA PRO A 31 -19.00 4.92 -12.95
C PRO A 31 -20.21 5.80 -12.62
N ASP A 32 -21.42 5.24 -12.69
CA ASP A 32 -22.68 5.95 -12.40
C ASP A 32 -23.07 5.89 -10.91
N ALA A 33 -22.27 5.21 -10.09
CA ALA A 33 -22.55 5.05 -8.67
C ALA A 33 -22.27 6.32 -7.86
N ASP A 34 -23.25 6.75 -7.07
CA ASP A 34 -23.08 7.81 -6.08
C ASP A 34 -22.44 7.23 -4.80
N LEU A 35 -21.13 7.45 -4.65
CA LEU A 35 -20.37 7.03 -3.47
C LEU A 35 -20.63 7.90 -2.23
N LYS A 36 -21.30 9.06 -2.36
CA LYS A 36 -21.60 9.96 -1.23
C LYS A 36 -20.37 10.23 -0.36
N GLU A 37 -20.45 9.87 0.93
CA GLU A 37 -19.39 10.04 1.93
C GLU A 37 -18.22 9.06 1.78
N ASP A 38 -18.34 8.07 0.89
CA ASP A 38 -17.33 7.03 0.63
C ASP A 38 -16.50 7.28 -0.64
N ALA A 39 -16.44 8.52 -1.13
CA ALA A 39 -15.80 8.83 -2.41
C ALA A 39 -14.32 8.43 -2.50
N ASP A 40 -13.58 8.48 -1.38
CA ASP A 40 -12.18 8.06 -1.29
C ASP A 40 -12.01 6.66 -0.66
N MET A 41 -13.13 5.97 -0.42
CA MET A 41 -13.22 4.69 0.27
C MET A 41 -12.51 4.64 1.63
N GLY A 42 -12.27 5.79 2.28
CA GLY A 42 -11.62 5.90 3.58
C GLY A 42 -10.12 6.18 3.53
N PHE A 43 -9.52 6.42 2.36
CA PHE A 43 -8.07 6.65 2.24
C PHE A 43 -7.59 7.88 3.01
N GLN A 44 -8.32 8.99 3.00
CA GLN A 44 -7.95 10.20 3.75
C GLN A 44 -7.95 9.97 5.26
N LYS A 45 -8.93 9.21 5.76
CA LYS A 45 -8.97 8.79 7.16
C LYS A 45 -7.78 7.89 7.51
N TYR A 46 -7.42 6.98 6.60
CA TYR A 46 -6.29 6.08 6.77
C TYR A 46 -4.95 6.82 6.78
N ILE A 47 -4.67 7.64 5.77
CA ILE A 47 -3.37 8.33 5.65
C ILE A 47 -3.17 9.33 6.80
N SER A 48 -4.25 9.96 7.28
CA SER A 48 -4.19 10.83 8.47
C SER A 48 -3.90 10.08 9.78
N SER A 49 -3.98 8.74 9.77
CA SER A 49 -3.72 7.89 10.94
C SER A 49 -2.31 7.33 10.98
N VAL A 50 -1.52 7.48 9.91
CA VAL A 50 -0.15 6.96 9.83
C VAL A 50 0.86 8.09 10.04
N ASP A 51 2.01 7.74 10.59
CA ASP A 51 3.10 8.69 10.85
C ASP A 51 4.12 8.70 9.70
N CYS A 52 4.27 7.55 9.01
CA CYS A 52 5.17 7.40 7.86
C CYS A 52 4.66 6.35 6.87
N MET A 53 5.29 6.33 5.69
CA MET A 53 5.09 5.32 4.66
C MET A 53 6.41 4.64 4.32
N ILE A 54 6.39 3.33 4.13
CA ILE A 54 7.51 2.52 3.68
C ILE A 54 7.07 1.76 2.44
N MET A 55 7.76 1.99 1.33
CA MET A 55 7.48 1.33 0.06
C MET A 55 8.73 0.78 -0.60
N GLY A 56 8.54 -0.08 -1.60
CA GLY A 56 9.65 -0.59 -2.42
C GLY A 56 9.99 0.33 -3.59
N ARG A 57 11.21 0.20 -4.13
CA ARG A 57 11.66 0.94 -5.32
C ARG A 57 10.66 0.93 -6.48
N LYS A 58 10.08 -0.22 -6.83
CA LYS A 58 9.12 -0.32 -7.94
C LYS A 58 7.85 0.50 -7.69
N CYS A 59 7.33 0.50 -6.47
CA CYS A 59 6.17 1.32 -6.09
C CYS A 59 6.51 2.82 -6.22
N MET A 60 7.70 3.23 -5.77
CA MET A 60 8.18 4.59 -5.96
C MET A 60 8.31 4.97 -7.44
N GLU A 61 8.83 4.09 -8.28
CA GLU A 61 8.93 4.31 -9.74
C GLU A 61 7.56 4.50 -10.39
N VAL A 62 6.53 3.73 -9.96
CA VAL A 62 5.14 3.93 -10.41
C VAL A 62 4.58 5.27 -9.92
N ILE A 63 4.76 5.64 -8.65
CA ILE A 63 4.31 6.95 -8.14
C ILE A 63 4.99 8.10 -8.91
N SER A 64 6.28 7.95 -9.22
CA SER A 64 7.03 8.92 -10.02
C SER A 64 6.48 9.06 -11.44
N SER A 65 6.01 7.97 -12.06
CA SER A 65 5.51 8.00 -13.45
C SER A 65 4.20 8.76 -13.62
N PHE A 66 3.40 8.91 -12.55
CA PHE A 66 2.18 9.73 -12.57
C PHE A 66 2.46 11.24 -12.67
N ASN A 67 3.69 11.67 -12.39
CA ASN A 67 4.12 13.07 -12.50
C ASN A 67 3.18 14.06 -11.81
N LEU A 68 2.75 13.71 -10.59
CA LEU A 68 1.79 14.47 -9.80
C LEU A 68 2.30 15.88 -9.45
N THR A 69 1.41 16.86 -9.50
CA THR A 69 1.68 18.20 -8.94
C THR A 69 1.66 18.17 -7.41
N GLU A 70 2.04 19.28 -6.77
CA GLU A 70 1.96 19.40 -5.30
C GLU A 70 0.53 19.27 -4.79
N GLU A 71 -0.45 19.80 -5.51
CA GLU A 71 -1.88 19.72 -5.16
C GLU A 71 -2.45 18.30 -5.34
N GLN A 72 -1.85 17.51 -6.24
CA GLN A 72 -2.25 16.13 -6.49
C GLN A 72 -1.57 15.14 -5.54
N TRP A 73 -0.58 15.58 -4.75
CA TRP A 73 0.20 14.71 -3.88
C TRP A 73 -0.66 14.18 -2.71
N PRO A 74 -1.02 12.89 -2.69
CA PRO A 74 -2.05 12.38 -1.79
C PRO A 74 -1.53 12.11 -0.37
N TYR A 75 -0.21 12.12 -0.18
CA TYR A 75 0.44 11.74 1.08
C TYR A 75 0.70 12.93 2.01
N GLY A 76 0.36 14.16 1.58
CA GLY A 76 0.59 15.37 2.37
C GLY A 76 2.04 15.49 2.84
N SER A 77 2.23 15.72 4.15
CA SER A 77 3.54 15.80 4.80
C SER A 77 4.06 14.46 5.36
N THR A 78 3.42 13.34 5.02
CA THR A 78 3.83 12.01 5.50
C THR A 78 5.26 11.71 5.03
N ARG A 79 6.15 11.34 5.95
CA ARG A 79 7.52 10.97 5.62
C ARG A 79 7.54 9.63 4.91
N ILE A 80 8.18 9.54 3.74
CA ILE A 80 8.15 8.34 2.89
C ILE A 80 9.55 7.77 2.70
N PHE A 81 9.69 6.46 2.93
CA PHE A 81 10.92 5.70 2.72
C PHE A 81 10.78 4.74 1.55
N ALA A 82 11.70 4.80 0.60
CA ALA A 82 11.80 3.84 -0.50
C ALA A 82 12.96 2.86 -0.25
N LEU A 83 12.62 1.59 -0.06
CA LEU A 83 13.56 0.50 0.12
C LEU A 83 14.25 0.16 -1.21
N SER A 84 15.57 0.30 -1.24
CA SER A 84 16.40 0.01 -2.41
C SER A 84 17.85 -0.23 -2.05
N ASN A 85 18.39 -1.38 -2.45
CA ASN A 85 19.84 -1.66 -2.30
C ASN A 85 20.69 -1.04 -3.41
N THR A 86 20.10 -0.79 -4.58
CA THR A 86 20.83 -0.39 -5.79
C THR A 86 20.70 1.09 -6.12
N LEU A 87 19.49 1.62 -6.11
CA LEU A 87 19.20 3.02 -6.36
C LEU A 87 19.43 3.82 -5.07
N LYS A 88 20.24 4.88 -5.14
CA LYS A 88 20.66 5.69 -3.99
C LYS A 88 19.97 7.04 -3.91
N GLU A 89 19.39 7.51 -5.01
CA GLU A 89 18.68 8.79 -5.07
C GLU A 89 17.26 8.58 -5.61
N ALA A 90 16.31 9.33 -5.08
CA ALA A 90 14.95 9.37 -5.59
C ALA A 90 14.91 10.07 -6.96
N PRO A 91 13.94 9.74 -7.84
CA PRO A 91 13.69 10.48 -9.07
C PRO A 91 13.51 11.99 -8.82
N GLU A 92 13.86 12.81 -9.81
CA GLU A 92 13.86 14.28 -9.66
C GLU A 92 12.53 14.84 -9.15
N ASN A 93 11.41 14.34 -9.68
CA ASN A 93 10.07 14.79 -9.30
C ASN A 93 9.63 14.34 -7.88
N LEU A 94 10.37 13.42 -7.26
CA LEU A 94 10.16 12.93 -5.89
C LEU A 94 11.23 13.42 -4.91
N LYS A 95 12.22 14.21 -5.34
CA LYS A 95 13.22 14.80 -4.45
C LYS A 95 12.52 15.62 -3.36
N GLY A 96 12.97 15.44 -2.11
CA GLY A 96 12.38 16.06 -0.93
C GLY A 96 11.05 15.45 -0.47
N LYS A 97 10.43 14.57 -1.27
CA LYS A 97 9.21 13.84 -0.89
C LYS A 97 9.49 12.40 -0.43
N VAL A 98 10.57 11.80 -0.93
CA VAL A 98 10.95 10.40 -0.66
C VAL A 98 12.41 10.30 -0.23
N GLU A 99 12.65 9.54 0.83
CA GLU A 99 13.97 9.19 1.34
C GLU A 99 14.34 7.77 0.93
N MET A 100 15.53 7.60 0.35
CA MET A 100 16.03 6.28 -0.03
C MET A 100 16.62 5.57 1.20
N TYR A 101 16.28 4.29 1.38
CA TYR A 101 16.83 3.46 2.45
C TYR A 101 17.37 2.13 1.91
N SER A 102 18.60 1.77 2.29
CA SER A 102 19.28 0.55 1.82
C SER A 102 19.73 -0.39 2.93
N GLY A 103 19.21 -0.22 4.16
CA GLY A 103 19.50 -1.09 5.30
C GLY A 103 18.48 -2.22 5.46
N ASP A 104 18.54 -2.90 6.61
CA ASP A 104 17.58 -3.94 6.97
C ASP A 104 16.21 -3.34 7.39
N ILE A 105 15.12 -4.05 7.10
CA ILE A 105 13.76 -3.60 7.45
C ILE A 105 13.61 -3.46 8.97
N LEU A 106 14.13 -4.40 9.76
CA LEU A 106 14.02 -4.35 11.22
C LEU A 106 14.79 -3.16 11.80
N ASP A 107 15.95 -2.84 11.23
CA ASP A 107 16.73 -1.67 11.63
C ASP A 107 15.97 -0.37 11.34
N LEU A 108 15.32 -0.26 10.18
CA LEU A 108 14.46 0.88 9.85
C LEU A 108 13.29 1.01 10.84
N ILE A 109 12.61 -0.10 11.14
CA ILE A 109 11.48 -0.11 12.08
C ILE A 109 11.93 0.31 13.48
N ASN A 110 13.08 -0.17 13.95
CA ASN A 110 13.64 0.19 15.25
C ASN A 110 14.05 1.67 15.29
N LEU A 111 14.68 2.17 14.23
CA LEU A 111 15.04 3.57 14.09
C LEU A 111 13.80 4.47 14.17
N LEU A 112 12.79 4.21 13.34
CA LEU A 112 11.56 4.99 13.32
C LEU A 112 10.81 4.93 14.65
N ALA A 113 10.76 3.76 15.28
CA ALA A 113 10.19 3.63 16.62
C ALA A 113 10.95 4.47 17.67
N SER A 114 12.29 4.53 17.58
CA SER A 114 13.11 5.36 18.47
C SER A 114 12.94 6.87 18.22
N GLU A 115 12.60 7.25 17.00
CA GLU A 115 12.21 8.62 16.63
C GLU A 115 10.76 8.97 17.05
N GLY A 116 10.02 8.01 17.62
CA GLY A 116 8.68 8.22 18.15
C GLY A 116 7.54 7.89 17.18
N TYR A 117 7.83 7.34 15.99
CA TYR A 117 6.81 6.89 15.05
C TYR A 117 6.07 5.67 15.62
N LYS A 118 4.74 5.67 15.48
CA LYS A 118 3.85 4.67 16.07
C LYS A 118 3.15 3.83 15.03
N HIS A 119 2.92 4.35 13.83
CA HIS A 119 2.14 3.70 12.79
C HIS A 119 2.75 3.95 11.39
N ALA A 120 3.13 2.88 10.71
CA ALA A 120 3.69 2.91 9.35
C ALA A 120 2.73 2.31 8.32
N TYR A 121 2.49 3.02 7.23
CA TYR A 121 1.86 2.48 6.02
C TYR A 121 2.89 1.71 5.19
N ILE A 122 2.63 0.43 4.94
CA ILE A 122 3.47 -0.43 4.10
C ILE A 122 2.83 -0.61 2.73
N ASP A 123 3.56 -0.26 1.68
CA ASP A 123 3.06 -0.30 0.30
C ASP A 123 4.02 -0.96 -0.70
N GLY A 124 3.46 -1.43 -1.80
CA GLY A 124 4.14 -2.18 -2.85
C GLY A 124 4.22 -3.67 -2.54
N GLY A 125 3.75 -4.50 -3.48
CA GLY A 125 3.56 -5.95 -3.26
C GLY A 125 4.80 -6.68 -2.73
N SER A 126 6.00 -6.42 -3.28
CA SER A 126 7.24 -7.03 -2.78
C SER A 126 7.58 -6.62 -1.35
N THR A 127 7.35 -5.35 -1.00
CA THR A 127 7.63 -4.83 0.35
C THR A 127 6.62 -5.38 1.34
N ILE A 128 5.33 -5.37 1.00
CA ILE A 128 4.27 -6.01 1.78
C ILE A 128 4.62 -7.49 2.04
N GLN A 129 5.03 -8.22 1.01
CA GLN A 129 5.43 -9.62 1.12
C GLN A 129 6.63 -9.83 2.07
N SER A 130 7.65 -8.95 2.00
CA SER A 130 8.79 -8.99 2.92
C SER A 130 8.36 -8.74 4.37
N PHE A 131 7.51 -7.73 4.61
CA PHE A 131 7.00 -7.43 5.95
C PHE A 131 6.14 -8.56 6.51
N LEU A 132 5.30 -9.20 5.68
CA LEU A 132 4.54 -10.40 6.07
C LEU A 132 5.47 -11.53 6.52
N ASN A 133 6.54 -11.79 5.77
CA ASN A 133 7.51 -12.85 6.08
C ASN A 133 8.38 -12.55 7.31
N LEU A 134 8.50 -11.28 7.71
CA LEU A 134 9.17 -10.84 8.93
C LEU A 134 8.24 -10.78 10.15
N GLY A 135 6.95 -11.07 10.00
CA GLY A 135 6.01 -11.00 11.11
C GLY A 135 5.63 -9.56 11.52
N LEU A 136 5.71 -8.60 10.60
CA LEU A 136 5.64 -7.17 10.94
C LEU A 136 4.30 -6.49 10.63
N ILE A 137 3.45 -7.06 9.76
CA ILE A 137 2.15 -6.46 9.44
C ILE A 137 1.16 -6.76 10.55
N ASN A 138 0.47 -5.74 11.05
CA ASN A 138 -0.56 -5.89 12.08
C ASN A 138 -1.98 -5.86 11.49
N GLU A 139 -2.21 -5.03 10.47
CA GLU A 139 -3.52 -4.84 9.86
C GLU A 139 -3.40 -4.78 8.33
N MET A 140 -4.40 -5.31 7.63
CA MET A 140 -4.52 -5.16 6.18
C MET A 140 -5.93 -4.72 5.81
N THR A 141 -6.03 -3.64 5.05
CA THR A 141 -7.25 -3.18 4.37
C THR A 141 -7.06 -3.39 2.87
N ILE A 142 -7.93 -4.20 2.26
CA ILE A 142 -7.82 -4.61 0.87
C ILE A 142 -9.12 -4.23 0.15
N SER A 143 -9.06 -3.27 -0.76
CA SER A 143 -10.16 -2.89 -1.64
C SER A 143 -10.11 -3.73 -2.92
N ARG A 144 -11.06 -4.65 -3.08
CA ARG A 144 -11.20 -5.51 -4.25
C ARG A 144 -12.09 -4.84 -5.29
N ALA A 145 -11.52 -4.55 -6.45
CA ALA A 145 -12.24 -4.06 -7.61
C ALA A 145 -13.00 -5.21 -8.31
N PRO A 146 -14.17 -4.95 -8.92
CA PRO A 146 -14.99 -5.97 -9.56
C PRO A 146 -14.50 -6.29 -10.99
N ILE A 147 -13.21 -6.59 -11.14
CA ILE A 147 -12.56 -6.91 -12.42
C ILE A 147 -11.63 -8.10 -12.26
N LEU A 148 -11.54 -8.95 -13.29
CA LEU A 148 -10.51 -9.97 -13.43
C LEU A 148 -9.45 -9.45 -14.40
N LEU A 149 -8.19 -9.38 -13.98
CA LEU A 149 -7.09 -9.02 -14.87
C LEU A 149 -6.54 -10.23 -15.62
N GLY A 150 -6.69 -11.44 -15.06
CA GLY A 150 -6.19 -12.70 -15.62
C GLY A 150 -4.69 -12.92 -15.38
N GLU A 151 -3.90 -11.85 -15.45
CA GLU A 151 -2.48 -11.83 -15.13
C GLU A 151 -2.03 -10.45 -14.65
N GLY A 152 -0.90 -10.40 -13.93
CA GLY A 152 -0.37 -9.15 -13.41
C GLY A 152 0.62 -9.34 -12.28
N ILE A 153 0.90 -8.26 -11.55
CA ILE A 153 1.71 -8.29 -10.33
C ILE A 153 0.79 -8.70 -9.18
N PRO A 154 0.96 -9.88 -8.55
CA PRO A 154 0.09 -10.31 -7.46
C PRO A 154 0.38 -9.52 -6.18
N LEU A 155 -0.65 -9.32 -5.35
CA LEU A 155 -0.49 -8.73 -4.02
C LEU A 155 0.38 -9.62 -3.12
N PHE A 156 0.07 -10.92 -3.13
CA PHE A 156 0.72 -11.92 -2.27
C PHE A 156 1.51 -12.91 -3.10
N GLY A 157 2.65 -13.32 -2.55
CA GLY A 157 3.48 -14.42 -3.01
C GLY A 157 3.64 -15.48 -1.93
N LYS A 158 4.80 -16.14 -1.93
CA LYS A 158 5.09 -17.22 -0.97
C LYS A 158 5.29 -16.66 0.44
N THR A 159 4.56 -17.22 1.40
CA THR A 159 4.79 -17.00 2.83
C THR A 159 5.70 -18.09 3.42
N ASN A 160 6.50 -17.73 4.42
CA ASN A 160 7.38 -18.68 5.13
C ASN A 160 6.61 -19.63 6.06
N GLN A 161 5.39 -19.24 6.43
CA GLN A 161 4.47 -19.98 7.28
C GLN A 161 3.02 -19.66 6.90
N HIS A 162 2.06 -20.38 7.47
CA HIS A 162 0.67 -19.96 7.43
C HIS A 162 0.50 -18.73 8.31
N ILE A 163 -0.27 -17.74 7.84
CA ILE A 163 -0.54 -16.50 8.56
C ILE A 163 -2.06 -16.45 8.75
N GLN A 164 -2.51 -16.37 10.01
CA GLN A 164 -3.93 -16.28 10.30
C GLN A 164 -4.41 -14.84 10.20
N LEU A 165 -5.60 -14.66 9.63
CA LEU A 165 -6.30 -13.38 9.62
C LEU A 165 -7.49 -13.46 10.58
N ARG A 166 -7.72 -12.41 11.37
CA ARG A 166 -8.78 -12.34 12.36
C ARG A 166 -9.54 -11.02 12.26
N ASN A 167 -10.63 -10.94 13.02
CA ASN A 167 -11.45 -9.73 13.18
C ASN A 167 -11.85 -9.12 11.82
N ALA A 168 -12.39 -9.98 10.95
CA ALA A 168 -12.77 -9.59 9.61
C ALA A 168 -13.87 -8.52 9.64
N GLU A 169 -13.63 -7.40 8.98
CA GLU A 169 -14.65 -6.42 8.63
C GLU A 169 -14.76 -6.36 7.11
N ALA A 170 -15.98 -6.15 6.60
CA ALA A 170 -16.22 -6.04 5.16
C ALA A 170 -17.23 -4.94 4.87
N LYS A 171 -16.96 -4.15 3.84
CA LYS A 171 -17.87 -3.13 3.30
C LYS A 171 -17.95 -3.27 1.79
N ALA A 172 -19.18 -3.36 1.27
CA ALA A 172 -19.45 -3.19 -0.15
C ALA A 172 -19.78 -1.72 -0.42
N PHE A 173 -19.18 -1.15 -1.45
CA PHE A 173 -19.45 0.21 -1.92
C PHE A 173 -20.45 0.22 -3.06
N ALA A 174 -21.06 1.38 -3.32
CA ALA A 174 -22.06 1.54 -4.38
C ALA A 174 -21.50 1.32 -5.79
N ASN A 175 -20.17 1.44 -5.98
CA ASN A 175 -19.48 1.22 -7.25
C ASN A 175 -18.98 -0.23 -7.43
N ASP A 176 -19.55 -1.18 -6.67
CA ASP A 176 -19.25 -2.62 -6.70
C ASP A 176 -17.89 -3.04 -6.15
N PHE A 177 -17.09 -2.11 -5.59
CA PHE A 177 -15.90 -2.48 -4.83
C PHE A 177 -16.28 -3.12 -3.50
N ILE A 178 -15.47 -4.09 -3.05
CA ILE A 178 -15.56 -4.68 -1.71
C ILE A 178 -14.26 -4.41 -0.98
N GLN A 179 -14.31 -3.70 0.13
CA GLN A 179 -13.16 -3.54 1.02
C GLN A 179 -13.28 -4.48 2.20
N VAL A 180 -12.21 -5.23 2.46
CA VAL A 180 -12.08 -6.12 3.61
C VAL A 180 -10.93 -5.64 4.49
N LYS A 181 -11.13 -5.69 5.80
CA LYS A 181 -10.10 -5.40 6.80
C LYS A 181 -9.87 -6.63 7.66
N TYR A 182 -8.61 -6.90 7.98
CA TYR A 182 -8.18 -7.98 8.87
C TYR A 182 -7.10 -7.51 9.82
N ASP A 183 -7.11 -8.09 11.02
CA ASP A 183 -5.93 -8.17 11.86
C ASP A 183 -5.09 -9.38 11.42
N VAL A 184 -3.76 -9.22 11.43
CA VAL A 184 -2.79 -10.24 11.03
C VAL A 184 -2.17 -10.87 12.27
N VAL A 185 -2.20 -12.21 12.33
CA VAL A 185 -1.69 -12.99 13.45
C VAL A 185 -0.66 -13.99 12.94
N TYR A 186 0.51 -13.95 13.56
CA TYR A 186 1.62 -14.88 13.33
C TYR A 186 1.64 -15.91 14.46
N ASP A 187 1.88 -17.17 14.09
CA ASP A 187 2.08 -18.28 15.05
C ASP A 187 3.49 -18.23 15.68
#